data_AF-A0A6A4KM82-F1
#
_entry.id   AF-A0A6A4KM82-F1
#
_cell.length_a   1.000
_cell.length_b   1.000
_cell.length_c   1.000
_cell.angle_alpha   90.00
_cell.angle_beta   90.00
_cell.angle_gamma   90.00
#
_symmetry.space_group_name_H-M   'P 1'
#
loop_
_entity.id
_entity.type
_entity.pdbx_description
1 polymer ?
#
loop_
_entity_poly.entity_id
_entity_poly.type
_entity_poly.pdbx_seq_one_letter_code
_entity_poly.pdbx_strand_id
1 'polypeptide(L)'
;MAPEPKKMKIDPTSSSRTASLHAVTKDGVTTSTSTSAVHVSQTSDIHLKVQQAKNYAVAQAQQEGCMSNFRVFDSPFGNFLVPVVPTRSDLGA
;
A
#
# COMPACT_ATOMS: atom_id res chain seq x y z
N MET A 1 -40.55 -30.70 -29.58
CA MET A 1 -39.23 -31.33 -29.42
C MET A 1 -38.19 -30.23 -29.44
N ALA A 2 -37.76 -29.76 -28.27
CA ALA A 2 -36.81 -28.66 -28.13
C ALA A 2 -35.40 -29.22 -27.91
N PRO A 3 -34.33 -28.66 -28.51
CA PRO A 3 -32.97 -29.14 -28.29
C PRO A 3 -32.41 -28.60 -26.97
N GLU A 4 -31.84 -29.51 -26.15
CA GLU A 4 -31.17 -29.19 -24.89
C GLU A 4 -29.95 -28.27 -25.10
N PRO A 5 -29.65 -27.35 -24.15
CA PRO A 5 -28.44 -26.56 -24.20
C PRO A 5 -27.20 -27.41 -23.84
N LYS A 6 -26.35 -27.62 -24.84
CA LYS A 6 -25.00 -28.21 -24.72
C LYS A 6 -24.17 -27.39 -23.72
N LYS A 7 -23.71 -28.04 -22.64
CA LYS A 7 -22.82 -27.41 -21.66
C LYS A 7 -21.44 -27.17 -22.27
N MET A 8 -21.04 -25.91 -22.32
CA MET A 8 -19.71 -25.48 -22.71
C MET A 8 -18.76 -25.62 -21.52
N LYS A 9 -17.66 -26.36 -21.70
CA LYS A 9 -16.58 -26.48 -20.74
C LYS A 9 -15.76 -25.20 -20.79
N ILE A 10 -15.92 -24.34 -19.80
CA ILE A 10 -15.13 -23.12 -19.65
C ILE A 10 -13.88 -23.55 -18.87
N ASP A 11 -12.71 -23.53 -19.52
CA ASP A 11 -11.44 -23.60 -18.81
C ASP A 11 -11.40 -22.47 -17.77
N PRO A 12 -11.15 -22.74 -16.48
CA PRO A 12 -10.90 -21.68 -15.53
C PRO A 12 -9.47 -21.19 -15.74
N THR A 13 -9.20 -20.47 -16.84
CA THR A 13 -8.18 -19.43 -16.82
C THR A 13 -8.75 -18.22 -16.11
N SER A 14 -9.03 -18.43 -14.82
CA SER A 14 -9.01 -17.38 -13.82
C SER A 14 -7.61 -16.81 -13.87
N SER A 15 -7.45 -15.72 -14.62
CA SER A 15 -6.34 -14.78 -14.47
C SER A 15 -6.48 -14.17 -13.08
N SER A 16 -6.10 -14.97 -12.08
CA SER A 16 -5.89 -14.52 -10.72
C SER A 16 -4.69 -13.59 -10.80
N ARG A 17 -4.96 -12.28 -10.72
CA ARG A 17 -3.93 -11.29 -10.40
C ARG A 17 -3.30 -11.72 -9.08
N THR A 18 -2.17 -12.41 -9.15
CA THR A 18 -1.32 -12.67 -8.00
C THR A 18 -0.70 -11.34 -7.62
N ALA A 19 -1.42 -10.55 -6.83
CA ALA A 19 -0.76 -9.62 -5.92
C ALA A 19 0.04 -10.52 -4.97
N SER A 20 1.33 -10.65 -5.24
CA SER A 20 2.26 -11.36 -4.35
C SER A 20 2.36 -10.56 -3.06
N LEU A 21 1.52 -10.91 -2.09
CA LEU A 21 1.78 -10.62 -0.70
C LEU A 21 2.85 -11.62 -0.28
N HIS A 22 4.05 -11.13 -0.02
CA HIS A 22 5.14 -11.93 0.52
C HIS A 22 4.74 -12.41 1.91
N ALA A 23 4.11 -13.58 1.98
CA ALA A 23 3.81 -14.29 3.21
C ALA A 23 5.11 -14.89 3.74
N VAL A 24 5.77 -14.20 4.67
CA VAL A 24 6.72 -14.84 5.57
C VAL A 24 5.89 -15.51 6.67
N THR A 25 5.65 -16.80 6.51
CA THR A 25 5.25 -17.67 7.62
C THR A 25 6.51 -18.12 8.35
N LYS A 26 6.68 -17.68 9.60
CA LYS A 26 7.32 -18.51 10.62
C LYS A 26 6.69 -18.25 11.97
N ASP A 27 6.24 -19.33 12.55
CA ASP A 27 5.37 -19.44 13.72
C ASP A 27 5.99 -18.85 14.99
N GLY A 28 5.12 -18.30 15.85
CA GLY A 28 5.42 -18.16 17.27
C GLY A 28 4.96 -16.85 17.89
N VAL A 29 4.09 -16.99 18.89
CA VAL A 29 3.75 -15.99 19.92
C VAL A 29 2.56 -15.09 19.59
N THR A 30 1.39 -15.66 19.82
CA THR A 30 0.26 -14.99 20.47
C THR A 30 0.75 -14.20 21.68
N THR A 31 0.66 -12.87 21.64
CA THR A 31 0.06 -12.03 22.70
C THR A 31 -0.02 -10.61 22.14
N SER A 32 -1.22 -10.23 21.73
CA SER A 32 -1.56 -8.82 21.52
C SER A 32 -1.65 -8.18 22.91
N THR A 33 -0.58 -7.52 23.35
CA THR A 33 -0.61 -6.66 24.54
C THR A 33 -0.68 -5.24 24.06
N SER A 34 -1.88 -4.64 24.17
CA SER A 34 -2.04 -3.19 24.07
C SER A 34 -1.41 -2.54 25.31
N THR A 35 -0.11 -2.26 25.28
CA THR A 35 0.48 -1.32 26.24
C THR A 35 0.38 0.07 25.66
N SER A 36 -0.76 0.69 25.91
CA SER A 36 -0.86 2.14 26.09
C SER A 36 0.00 2.51 27.30
N ALA A 37 1.26 2.85 27.08
CA ALA A 37 2.11 3.49 28.07
C ALA A 37 3.34 4.11 27.38
N VAL A 38 3.64 5.35 27.77
CA VAL A 38 4.87 6.11 27.46
C VAL A 38 4.85 6.91 26.15
N HIS A 39 3.99 7.95 26.09
CA HIS A 39 3.85 8.81 24.90
C HIS A 39 4.35 10.24 25.15
N VAL A 40 5.60 10.44 25.57
CA VAL A 40 6.18 11.81 25.63
C VAL A 40 7.64 11.89 25.17
N SER A 41 8.48 10.87 25.39
CA SER A 41 9.91 10.96 25.05
C SER A 41 10.36 10.19 23.78
N GLN A 42 9.53 9.31 23.20
CA GLN A 42 9.88 8.51 22.01
C GLN A 42 9.50 9.17 20.67
N THR A 43 8.93 10.37 20.70
CA THR A 43 8.41 11.05 19.52
C THR A 43 9.50 11.45 18.53
N SER A 44 10.71 11.78 19.01
CA SER A 44 11.84 12.18 18.16
C SER A 44 12.33 11.04 17.26
N ASP A 45 12.51 9.85 17.82
CA ASP A 45 13.07 8.70 17.08
C ASP A 45 12.05 8.15 16.07
N ILE A 46 10.77 8.16 16.45
CA ILE A 46 9.67 7.77 15.56
C ILE A 46 9.56 8.77 14.41
N HIS A 47 9.65 10.08 14.69
CA HIS A 47 9.60 11.11 13.66
C HIS A 47 10.76 10.98 12.66
N LEU A 48 11.98 10.71 13.13
CA LEU A 48 13.14 10.50 12.25
C LEU A 48 12.93 9.30 11.32
N LYS A 49 12.42 8.18 11.85
CA LYS A 49 12.11 6.98 11.05
C LYS A 49 11.02 7.25 10.01
N VAL A 50 9.95 7.94 10.40
CA VAL A 50 8.86 8.35 9.50
C VAL A 50 9.39 9.24 8.38
N GLN A 51 10.24 10.22 8.70
CA GLN A 51 10.84 11.12 7.74
C GLN A 51 11.79 10.41 6.76
N GLN A 52 12.60 9.45 7.25
CA GLN A 52 13.45 8.62 6.40
C GLN A 52 12.61 7.75 5.45
N ALA A 53 11.59 7.07 5.98
CA ALA A 53 10.72 6.20 5.19
C ALA A 53 9.93 6.97 4.13
N LYS A 54 9.48 8.19 4.44
CA LYS A 54 8.86 9.11 3.47
C LYS A 54 9.80 9.46 2.32
N ASN A 55 11.03 9.85 2.63
CA ASN A 55 12.02 10.20 1.61
C ASN A 55 12.33 9.01 0.71
N TYR A 56 12.44 7.82 1.29
CA TYR A 56 12.60 6.59 0.54
C TYR A 56 11.42 6.32 -0.40
N ALA A 57 10.18 6.45 0.08
CA ALA A 57 8.99 6.26 -0.75
C ALA A 57 8.96 7.23 -1.95
N VAL A 58 9.30 8.50 -1.74
CA VAL A 58 9.41 9.50 -2.82
C VAL A 58 10.47 9.10 -3.84
N ALA A 59 11.66 8.72 -3.38
CA ALA A 59 12.76 8.31 -4.27
C ALA A 59 12.39 7.06 -5.09
N GLN A 60 11.72 6.08 -4.49
CA GLN A 60 11.23 4.88 -5.19
C GLN A 60 10.20 5.25 -6.26
N ALA A 61 9.20 6.07 -5.93
CA ALA A 61 8.20 6.50 -6.90
C ALA A 61 8.83 7.24 -8.11
N GLN A 62 9.87 8.05 -7.87
CA GLN A 62 10.63 8.71 -8.93
C GLN A 62 11.41 7.70 -9.78
N GLN A 63 12.08 6.74 -9.14
CA GLN A 63 12.85 5.69 -9.83
C GLN A 63 11.95 4.80 -10.71
N GLU A 64 10.74 4.51 -10.25
CA GLU A 64 9.74 3.75 -10.99
C GLU A 64 9.04 4.55 -12.09
N GLY A 65 9.33 5.86 -12.20
CA GLY A 65 8.69 6.73 -13.19
C GLY A 65 7.21 6.95 -12.89
N CYS A 66 6.81 6.97 -11.62
CA CYS A 66 5.43 7.19 -11.22
C CYS A 66 5.02 8.65 -11.48
N MET A 67 4.45 8.92 -12.66
CA MET A 67 4.03 10.26 -13.11
C MET A 67 2.67 10.71 -12.55
N SER A 68 2.03 9.89 -11.70
CA SER A 68 0.73 10.22 -11.12
C SER A 68 0.86 11.35 -10.10
N ASN A 69 -0.25 12.02 -9.81
CA ASN A 69 -0.30 13.08 -8.83
C ASN A 69 -0.48 12.48 -7.43
N PHE A 70 0.44 12.80 -6.53
CA PHE A 70 0.41 12.31 -5.15
C PHE A 70 0.62 13.45 -4.17
N ARG A 71 -0.01 13.33 -2.99
CA ARG A 71 0.34 14.11 -1.81
C ARG A 71 1.34 13.32 -0.98
N VAL A 72 2.39 13.99 -0.54
CA VAL A 72 3.39 13.44 0.38
C VAL A 72 3.05 13.88 1.80
N PHE A 73 2.99 12.96 2.75
CA PHE A 73 2.72 13.27 4.16
C PHE A 73 3.38 12.28 5.12
N ASP A 74 3.57 12.73 6.35
CA ASP A 74 4.15 11.93 7.44
C ASP A 74 3.06 11.03 8.02
N SER A 75 3.01 9.78 7.57
CA SER A 75 2.05 8.79 8.03
C SER A 75 2.68 7.82 9.03
N PRO A 76 2.11 7.61 10.22
CA PRO A 76 2.57 6.55 11.11
C PRO A 76 2.23 5.14 10.58
N PHE A 77 1.37 5.05 9.56
CA PHE A 77 0.91 3.79 8.97
C PHE A 77 1.66 3.38 7.69
N GLY A 78 2.72 4.11 7.31
CA GLY A 78 3.52 3.78 6.13
C GLY A 78 2.92 4.25 4.79
N ASN A 79 1.76 4.90 4.80
CA ASN A 79 1.17 5.49 3.60
C ASN A 79 1.76 6.88 3.36
N PHE A 80 2.97 6.97 2.81
CA PHE A 80 3.66 8.26 2.63
C PHE A 80 3.24 9.00 1.36
N LEU A 81 2.73 8.27 0.37
CA LEU A 81 2.25 8.78 -0.90
C LEU A 81 0.78 8.39 -1.04
N VAL A 82 -0.12 9.39 -1.15
CA VAL A 82 -1.54 9.15 -1.44
C VAL A 82 -1.88 9.74 -2.80
N PRO A 83 -2.47 8.95 -3.72
CA PRO A 83 -2.95 9.47 -5.00
C PRO A 83 -3.98 10.56 -4.76
N VAL A 84 -3.87 11.67 -5.49
CA VAL A 84 -4.81 12.77 -5.42
C VAL A 84 -5.26 13.20 -6.81
N VAL A 85 -6.46 13.75 -6.88
CA VAL A 85 -6.90 14.50 -8.07
C VAL A 85 -6.06 15.78 -8.13
N PRO A 86 -5.40 16.07 -9.26
CA PRO A 86 -4.63 17.30 -9.42
C PRO A 86 -5.53 18.51 -9.22
N THR A 87 -4.98 19.54 -8.58
CA THR A 87 -5.63 20.84 -8.44
C THR A 87 -5.19 21.75 -9.59
N ARG A 88 -5.88 22.89 -9.78
CA ARG A 88 -5.54 23.86 -10.83
C ARG A 88 -4.07 24.33 -10.74
N SER A 89 -3.52 24.42 -9.53
CA SER A 89 -2.12 24.79 -9.30
C SER A 89 -1.12 23.76 -9.82
N ASP A 90 -1.51 22.49 -9.87
CA ASP A 90 -0.65 21.37 -10.28
C ASP A 90 -0.57 21.22 -11.81
N LEU A 91 -1.53 21.81 -12.54
CA LEU A 91 -1.66 21.65 -13.99
C LEU A 91 -0.90 22.70 -14.81
N GLY A 92 -0.34 23.73 -14.17
CA GLY A 92 0.21 24.90 -14.85
C GLY A 92 -0.92 25.75 -15.45
N ALA A 93 -1.14 26.94 -14.90
CA ALA A 93 -2.18 27.85 -15.37
C ALA A 93 -1.83 28.47 -16.73
#